data_AF-Q385K0-F1
#
_entry.id   AF-Q385K0-F1
#
_cell.length_a   1.000
_cell.length_b   1.000
_cell.length_c   1.000
_cell.angle_alpha   90.00
_cell.angle_beta   90.00
_cell.angle_gamma   90.00
#
_symmetry.space_group_name_H-M   'P 1'
#
loop_
_entity.id
_entity.type
_entity.pdbx_description
1 polymer ?
#
loop_
_entity_poly.entity_id
_entity_poly.type
_entity_poly.pdbx_seq_one_letter_code
_entity_poly.pdbx_strand_id
1 'polypeptide(L)'
;MSGTTSIREAIARFEDAEYKRRTMEMTEEAKAEAPRVVASEEARVLLIGMLPPIVKMDKDITTLVNCEHLALSTNAIEKIGPGLKELKKLKVLSLGRNAIRKIEQLDIPHLEQLWLSYNKIDKLTGLDKLKSLKVLYMSNNLISSWTEIDRLANQCPELIEVLFKNNPIHNNAPSEKEYRCMILQRLPRLTKLDGVPVDPEEKEEAERGR
;
A
#
# COMPACT_ATOMS: atom_id res chain seq x y z
N MET A 1 16.14 23.05 12.50
CA MET A 1 14.76 22.62 12.16
C MET A 1 14.86 21.62 11.02
N SER A 2 14.61 20.33 11.25
CA SER A 2 14.54 19.38 10.12
C SER A 2 13.32 19.75 9.28
N GLY A 3 13.53 20.14 8.02
CA GLY A 3 12.43 20.48 7.12
C GLY A 3 11.48 19.29 6.91
N THR A 4 10.32 19.55 6.35
CA THR A 4 9.36 18.53 5.90
C THR A 4 8.97 18.86 4.47
N THR A 5 8.69 17.85 3.64
CA THR A 5 8.17 18.07 2.28
C THR A 5 6.64 17.93 2.30
N SER A 6 5.94 18.98 1.87
CA SER A 6 4.49 18.94 1.64
C SER A 6 4.14 18.09 0.42
N ILE A 7 2.87 17.69 0.28
CA ILE A 7 2.45 16.94 -0.91
C ILE A 7 2.65 17.78 -2.18
N ARG A 8 2.36 19.07 -2.13
CA ARG A 8 2.59 19.99 -3.26
C ARG A 8 4.04 20.03 -3.70
N GLU A 9 4.98 20.17 -2.76
CA GLU A 9 6.40 20.16 -3.06
C GLU A 9 6.87 18.81 -3.58
N ALA A 10 6.35 17.71 -3.03
CA ALA A 10 6.62 16.37 -3.51
C ALA A 10 6.17 16.16 -4.96
N ILE A 11 4.97 16.64 -5.30
CA ILE A 11 4.42 16.61 -6.67
C ILE A 11 5.30 17.41 -7.62
N ALA A 12 5.68 18.65 -7.27
CA ALA A 12 6.53 19.48 -8.12
C ALA A 12 7.92 18.83 -8.37
N ARG A 13 8.50 18.17 -7.35
CA ARG A 13 9.75 17.42 -7.51
C ARG A 13 9.59 16.19 -8.39
N PHE A 14 8.47 15.49 -8.29
CA PHE A 14 8.14 14.37 -9.17
C PHE A 14 8.04 14.83 -10.63
N GLU A 15 7.35 15.94 -10.90
CA GLU A 15 7.22 16.53 -12.24
C GLU A 15 8.58 16.91 -12.83
N ASP A 16 9.45 17.57 -12.06
CA ASP A 16 10.81 17.92 -12.49
C ASP A 16 11.68 16.67 -12.75
N ALA A 17 11.63 15.67 -11.88
CA ALA A 17 12.38 14.43 -12.04
C ALA A 17 11.94 13.63 -13.26
N GLU A 18 10.63 13.51 -13.49
CA GLU A 18 10.07 12.82 -14.65
C GLU A 18 10.39 13.58 -15.95
N TYR A 19 10.32 14.91 -15.94
CA TYR A 19 10.73 15.71 -17.08
C TYR A 19 12.20 15.48 -17.42
N LYS A 20 13.10 15.55 -16.42
CA LYS A 20 14.54 15.26 -16.61
C LYS A 20 14.76 13.85 -17.15
N ARG A 21 14.02 12.85 -16.65
CA ARG A 21 14.11 11.47 -17.13
C ARG A 21 13.69 11.34 -18.59
N ARG A 22 12.54 11.92 -18.97
CA ARG A 22 12.01 11.85 -20.35
C ARG A 22 12.87 12.60 -21.36
N THR A 23 13.61 13.59 -20.90
CA THR A 23 14.42 14.46 -21.74
C THR A 23 15.92 14.14 -21.71
N MET A 24 16.37 13.15 -20.94
CA MET A 24 17.80 12.93 -20.68
C MET A 24 18.64 12.68 -21.94
N GLU A 25 18.04 12.09 -22.98
CA GLU A 25 18.70 11.74 -24.25
C GLU A 25 18.42 12.75 -25.38
N MET A 26 17.65 13.81 -25.11
CA MET A 26 17.27 14.81 -26.11
C MET A 26 18.36 15.88 -26.29
N THR A 27 18.43 16.50 -27.47
CA THR A 27 19.25 17.70 -27.69
C THR A 27 18.66 18.89 -26.92
N GLU A 28 19.46 19.91 -26.61
CA GLU A 28 18.99 21.07 -25.83
C GLU A 28 17.83 21.82 -26.52
N GLU A 29 17.84 21.89 -27.86
CA GLU A 29 16.73 22.46 -28.64
C GLU A 29 15.45 21.64 -28.46
N ALA A 30 15.55 20.31 -28.57
CA ALA A 30 14.41 19.43 -28.38
C ALA A 30 13.90 19.44 -26.93
N LYS A 31 14.78 19.59 -25.93
CA LYS A 31 14.39 19.76 -24.52
C LYS A 31 13.57 21.03 -24.31
N ALA A 32 13.98 22.15 -24.91
CA ALA A 32 13.27 23.42 -24.81
C ALA A 32 11.83 23.34 -25.35
N GLU A 33 11.57 22.48 -26.33
CA GLU A 33 10.25 22.24 -26.92
C GLU A 33 9.47 21.11 -26.24
N ALA A 34 10.11 20.29 -25.42
CA ALA A 34 9.48 19.14 -24.78
C ALA A 34 8.38 19.59 -23.79
N PRO A 35 7.19 18.96 -23.82
CA PRO A 35 6.12 19.29 -22.89
C PRO A 35 6.56 19.00 -21.45
N ARG A 36 6.15 19.88 -20.53
CA ARG A 36 6.36 19.66 -19.09
C ARG A 36 5.48 18.50 -18.62
N VAL A 37 6.00 17.74 -17.66
CA VAL A 37 5.22 16.69 -16.99
C VAL A 37 4.27 17.36 -16.02
N VAL A 38 3.00 16.95 -16.05
CA VAL A 38 1.95 17.41 -15.13
C VAL A 38 1.44 16.18 -14.38
N ALA A 39 1.62 16.13 -13.07
CA ALA A 39 1.34 14.92 -12.29
C ALA A 39 -0.15 14.52 -12.30
N SER A 40 -1.05 15.46 -12.55
CA SER A 40 -2.49 15.18 -12.69
C SER A 40 -2.83 14.37 -13.93
N GLU A 41 -1.93 14.29 -14.92
CA GLU A 41 -2.08 13.52 -16.16
C GLU A 41 -1.41 12.13 -16.07
N GLU A 42 -0.64 11.89 -15.01
CA GLU A 42 0.15 10.68 -14.85
C GLU A 42 -0.64 9.56 -14.16
N ALA A 43 -0.65 8.37 -14.78
CA ALA A 43 -1.23 7.18 -14.18
C ALA A 43 -0.42 6.66 -12.97
N ARG A 44 0.89 6.96 -12.92
CA ARG A 44 1.79 6.49 -11.85
C ARG A 44 2.59 7.65 -11.28
N VAL A 45 2.37 7.94 -9.99
CA VAL A 45 3.02 9.05 -9.28
C VAL A 45 3.82 8.50 -8.10
N LEU A 46 5.13 8.74 -8.13
CA LEU A 46 6.09 8.18 -7.17
C LEU A 46 6.67 9.27 -6.26
N LEU A 47 6.05 9.45 -5.10
CA LEU A 47 6.44 10.39 -4.05
C LEU A 47 7.27 9.69 -2.95
N ILE A 48 8.26 8.90 -3.35
CA ILE A 48 9.00 7.96 -2.49
C ILE A 48 10.29 8.61 -1.98
N GLY A 49 10.64 8.37 -0.70
CA GLY A 49 12.02 8.65 -0.24
C GLY A 49 12.39 10.13 -0.20
N MET A 50 11.42 11.02 0.07
CA MET A 50 11.66 12.47 0.00
C MET A 50 12.72 12.90 1.02
N LEU A 51 13.56 13.85 0.63
CA LEU A 51 14.51 14.51 1.52
C LEU A 51 14.31 16.03 1.46
N PRO A 52 13.83 16.68 2.53
CA PRO A 52 13.28 16.09 3.76
C PRO A 52 12.03 15.21 3.54
N PRO A 53 11.65 14.33 4.47
CA PRO A 53 10.54 13.40 4.25
C PRO A 53 9.17 14.08 4.26
N ILE A 54 8.19 13.40 3.65
CA ILE A 54 6.78 13.72 3.86
C ILE A 54 6.37 13.21 5.25
N VAL A 55 5.89 14.08 6.12
CA VAL A 55 5.41 13.71 7.47
C VAL A 55 3.89 13.65 7.53
N LYS A 56 3.21 14.41 6.67
CA LYS A 56 1.75 14.53 6.66
C LYS A 56 1.24 14.51 5.23
N MET A 57 0.29 13.62 4.97
CA MET A 57 -0.55 13.67 3.79
C MET A 57 -1.58 14.79 3.94
N ASP A 58 -1.83 15.52 2.86
CA ASP A 58 -2.77 16.64 2.83
C ASP A 58 -3.67 16.59 1.58
N LYS A 59 -4.56 17.57 1.47
CA LYS A 59 -5.59 17.65 0.42
C LYS A 59 -5.01 17.77 -0.99
N ASP A 60 -3.75 18.16 -1.16
CA ASP A 60 -3.17 18.35 -2.49
C ASP A 60 -2.99 17.00 -3.22
N ILE A 61 -3.12 15.86 -2.52
CA ILE A 61 -3.26 14.53 -3.15
C ILE A 61 -4.43 14.49 -4.14
N THR A 62 -5.51 15.23 -3.89
CA THR A 62 -6.70 15.28 -4.75
C THR A 62 -6.43 15.81 -6.16
N THR A 63 -5.28 16.47 -6.37
CA THR A 63 -4.87 16.97 -7.70
C THR A 63 -4.47 15.86 -8.66
N LEU A 64 -4.13 14.67 -8.16
CA LEU A 64 -3.65 13.52 -8.93
C LEU A 64 -4.80 12.73 -9.59
N VAL A 65 -5.69 13.44 -10.29
CA VAL A 65 -7.01 12.93 -10.75
C VAL A 65 -6.93 11.70 -11.65
N ASN A 66 -5.84 11.52 -12.40
CA ASN A 66 -5.63 10.36 -13.26
C ASN A 66 -4.79 9.24 -12.63
N CYS A 67 -4.35 9.40 -11.38
CA CYS A 67 -3.43 8.46 -10.75
C CYS A 67 -4.10 7.11 -10.47
N GLU A 68 -3.49 6.05 -10.99
CA GLU A 68 -3.83 4.64 -10.78
C GLU A 68 -2.88 3.99 -9.76
N HIS A 69 -1.63 4.44 -9.70
CA HIS A 69 -0.62 3.98 -8.76
C HIS A 69 0.01 5.17 -8.03
N LEU A 70 -0.35 5.35 -6.76
CA LEU A 70 0.25 6.35 -5.88
C LEU A 70 1.22 5.69 -4.89
N ALA A 71 2.50 6.07 -4.96
CA ALA A 71 3.50 5.61 -4.02
C ALA A 71 4.03 6.74 -3.15
N LEU A 72 3.97 6.54 -1.84
CA LEU A 72 4.40 7.43 -0.77
C LEU A 72 5.34 6.70 0.22
N SER A 73 5.92 5.58 -0.22
CA SER A 73 6.78 4.75 0.62
C SER A 73 8.06 5.47 1.04
N THR A 74 8.68 5.00 2.12
CA THR A 74 9.96 5.53 2.61
C THR A 74 9.86 7.02 2.95
N ASN A 75 8.83 7.37 3.71
CA ASN A 75 8.61 8.71 4.24
C ASN A 75 8.42 8.61 5.76
N ALA A 76 7.93 9.67 6.40
CA ALA A 76 7.67 9.72 7.84
C ALA A 76 6.18 9.94 8.14
N ILE A 77 5.28 9.41 7.30
CA ILE A 77 3.83 9.60 7.43
C ILE A 77 3.32 8.84 8.64
N GLU A 78 2.68 9.54 9.58
CA GLU A 78 2.10 8.93 10.79
C GLU A 78 0.62 8.55 10.64
N LYS A 79 -0.09 9.22 9.73
CA LYS A 79 -1.53 9.05 9.49
C LYS A 79 -1.84 9.13 8.01
N ILE A 80 -2.75 8.27 7.55
CA ILE A 80 -3.29 8.33 6.20
C ILE A 80 -4.16 9.59 6.11
N GLY A 81 -3.79 10.50 5.20
CA GLY A 81 -4.44 11.80 5.07
C GLY A 81 -5.75 11.77 4.26
N PRO A 82 -6.44 12.91 4.18
CA PRO A 82 -7.68 13.05 3.42
C PRO A 82 -7.43 13.03 1.91
N GLY A 83 -8.51 12.90 1.14
CA GLY A 83 -8.51 13.14 -0.30
C GLY A 83 -8.32 11.89 -1.17
N LEU A 84 -7.84 10.77 -0.61
CA LEU A 84 -7.65 9.53 -1.38
C LEU A 84 -8.95 9.02 -2.02
N LYS A 85 -10.10 9.20 -1.37
CA LYS A 85 -11.42 8.84 -1.92
C LYS A 85 -11.80 9.59 -3.21
N GLU A 86 -11.15 10.72 -3.50
CA GLU A 86 -11.37 11.48 -4.73
C GLU A 86 -10.58 10.92 -5.92
N LEU A 87 -9.58 10.08 -5.67
CA LEU A 87 -8.80 9.42 -6.73
C LEU A 87 -9.56 8.24 -7.31
N LYS A 88 -10.54 8.52 -8.19
CA LYS A 88 -11.47 7.53 -8.75
C LYS A 88 -10.80 6.44 -9.60
N LYS A 89 -9.55 6.66 -10.02
CA LYS A 89 -8.76 5.69 -10.78
C LYS A 89 -7.76 4.90 -9.93
N LEU A 90 -7.57 5.24 -8.66
CA LEU A 90 -6.52 4.65 -7.83
C LEU A 90 -6.73 3.14 -7.62
N LYS A 91 -5.79 2.33 -8.11
CA LYS A 91 -5.75 0.87 -8.00
C LYS A 91 -4.70 0.38 -7.02
N VAL A 92 -3.56 1.06 -6.96
CA VAL A 92 -2.42 0.69 -6.11
C VAL A 92 -2.05 1.85 -5.20
N LEU A 93 -2.08 1.61 -3.89
CA LEU A 93 -1.61 2.56 -2.88
C LEU A 93 -0.44 1.97 -2.11
N SER A 94 0.72 2.61 -2.24
CA SER A 94 1.95 2.20 -1.57
C SER A 94 2.36 3.18 -0.48
N LEU A 95 2.33 2.73 0.77
CA LEU A 95 2.61 3.49 1.99
C LEU A 95 3.62 2.77 2.90
N GLY A 96 4.38 1.82 2.35
CA GLY A 96 5.36 1.06 3.13
C GLY A 96 6.52 1.92 3.65
N ARG A 97 7.18 1.49 4.73
CA ARG A 97 8.27 2.24 5.40
C ARG A 97 7.83 3.67 5.76
N ASN A 98 6.80 3.76 6.57
CA ASN A 98 6.30 4.99 7.18
C ASN A 98 6.12 4.77 8.70
N ALA A 99 5.39 5.64 9.39
CA ALA A 99 5.10 5.53 10.82
C ALA A 99 3.60 5.36 11.11
N ILE A 100 2.83 4.83 10.14
CA ILE A 100 1.38 4.70 10.21
C ILE A 100 0.98 3.73 11.31
N ARG A 101 -0.01 4.11 12.12
CA ARG A 101 -0.53 3.28 13.22
C ARG A 101 -1.95 2.75 12.99
N LYS A 102 -2.72 3.41 12.15
CA LYS A 102 -4.13 3.10 11.90
C LYS A 102 -4.43 3.16 10.41
N ILE A 103 -5.28 2.24 9.97
CA ILE A 103 -5.85 2.26 8.64
C ILE A 103 -7.11 3.12 8.72
N GLU A 104 -7.09 4.26 8.04
CA GLU A 104 -8.17 5.26 8.02
C GLU A 104 -8.19 5.98 6.67
N GLN A 105 -9.28 6.69 6.36
CA GLN A 105 -9.44 7.47 5.13
C GLN A 105 -9.39 6.65 3.81
N LEU A 106 -9.52 5.32 3.90
CA LEU A 106 -9.48 4.41 2.75
C LEU A 106 -10.89 4.03 2.24
N ASP A 107 -11.76 5.02 2.06
CA ASP A 107 -13.07 4.82 1.41
C ASP A 107 -12.91 4.77 -0.13
N ILE A 108 -12.25 3.70 -0.60
CA ILE A 108 -11.76 3.54 -1.99
C ILE A 108 -12.19 2.15 -2.49
N PRO A 109 -13.45 1.95 -2.90
CA PRO A 109 -14.00 0.63 -3.20
C PRO A 109 -13.35 -0.08 -4.40
N HIS A 110 -12.68 0.69 -5.26
CA HIS A 110 -11.99 0.23 -6.46
C HIS A 110 -10.48 -0.02 -6.27
N LEU A 111 -9.95 0.19 -5.06
CA LEU A 111 -8.55 -0.11 -4.76
C LEU A 111 -8.30 -1.62 -4.79
N GLU A 112 -7.26 -2.05 -5.49
CA GLU A 112 -6.94 -3.46 -5.72
C GLU A 112 -5.74 -3.92 -4.90
N GLN A 113 -4.78 -3.02 -4.65
CA GLN A 113 -3.56 -3.33 -3.91
C GLN A 113 -3.24 -2.25 -2.87
N LEU A 114 -2.97 -2.68 -1.65
CA LEU A 114 -2.59 -1.83 -0.53
C LEU A 114 -1.29 -2.33 0.10
N TRP A 115 -0.25 -1.49 0.06
CA TRP A 115 1.07 -1.84 0.59
C TRP A 115 1.41 -0.98 1.79
N LEU A 116 1.45 -1.59 2.96
CA LEU A 116 1.63 -0.97 4.28
C LEU A 116 2.77 -1.64 5.09
N SER A 117 3.60 -2.46 4.47
CA SER A 117 4.76 -3.09 5.14
C SER A 117 5.69 -2.07 5.81
N TYR A 118 6.32 -2.42 6.93
CA TYR A 118 7.18 -1.52 7.73
C TYR A 118 6.43 -0.26 8.21
N ASN A 119 5.35 -0.49 8.94
CA ASN A 119 4.61 0.54 9.67
C ASN A 119 4.45 0.09 11.14
N LYS A 120 3.53 0.71 11.88
CA LYS A 120 3.24 0.43 13.30
C LYS A 120 1.77 0.05 13.51
N ILE A 121 1.18 -0.64 12.53
CA ILE A 121 -0.25 -1.01 12.53
C ILE A 121 -0.44 -2.25 13.40
N ASP A 122 -1.35 -2.19 14.36
CA ASP A 122 -1.70 -3.29 15.28
C ASP A 122 -3.12 -3.82 15.06
N LYS A 123 -3.97 -3.07 14.34
CA LYS A 123 -5.38 -3.40 14.08
C LYS A 123 -5.75 -3.27 12.61
N LEU A 124 -6.59 -4.18 12.12
CA LEU A 124 -7.09 -4.25 10.74
C LEU A 124 -8.52 -3.70 10.61
N THR A 125 -8.83 -2.69 11.40
CA THR A 125 -10.06 -1.89 11.25
C THR A 125 -9.90 -0.88 10.12
N GLY A 126 -10.96 -0.62 9.34
CA GLY A 126 -10.97 0.42 8.30
C GLY A 126 -10.66 -0.06 6.88
N LEU A 127 -10.64 -1.38 6.66
CA LEU A 127 -10.51 -2.00 5.34
C LEU A 127 -11.89 -2.36 4.74
N ASP A 128 -12.99 -2.15 5.48
CA ASP A 128 -14.35 -2.59 5.14
C ASP A 128 -14.88 -1.95 3.85
N LYS A 129 -14.33 -0.81 3.44
CA LYS A 129 -14.70 -0.13 2.20
C LYS A 129 -13.92 -0.61 0.98
N LEU A 130 -12.81 -1.34 1.15
CA LEU A 130 -11.93 -1.78 0.08
C LEU A 130 -12.46 -3.07 -0.58
N LYS A 131 -13.61 -2.97 -1.24
CA LYS A 131 -14.36 -4.13 -1.77
C LYS A 131 -13.63 -4.87 -2.90
N SER A 132 -12.76 -4.20 -3.63
CA SER A 132 -11.96 -4.77 -4.71
C SER A 132 -10.55 -5.20 -4.28
N LEU A 133 -10.23 -5.16 -2.99
CA LEU A 133 -8.87 -5.42 -2.52
C LEU A 133 -8.48 -6.89 -2.73
N LYS A 134 -7.43 -7.11 -3.51
CA LYS A 134 -6.89 -8.42 -3.87
C LYS A 134 -5.53 -8.70 -3.22
N VAL A 135 -4.72 -7.64 -3.05
CA VAL A 135 -3.35 -7.73 -2.54
C VAL A 135 -3.17 -6.83 -1.32
N LEU A 136 -2.73 -7.40 -0.21
CA LEU A 136 -2.47 -6.67 1.03
C LEU A 136 -1.08 -7.00 1.59
N TYR A 137 -0.16 -6.04 1.53
CA TYR A 137 1.19 -6.22 2.07
C TYR A 137 1.33 -5.48 3.39
N MET A 138 1.57 -6.20 4.48
CA MET A 138 1.68 -5.64 5.83
C MET A 138 2.81 -6.29 6.64
N SER A 139 3.84 -6.81 5.99
CA SER A 139 5.00 -7.37 6.68
C SER A 139 5.65 -6.33 7.60
N ASN A 140 6.26 -6.75 8.71
CA ASN A 140 6.91 -5.85 9.67
C ASN A 140 5.95 -4.79 10.22
N ASN A 141 4.80 -5.23 10.73
CA ASN A 141 3.85 -4.44 11.52
C ASN A 141 3.68 -5.09 12.91
N LEU A 142 2.61 -4.76 13.63
CA LEU A 142 2.36 -5.17 15.01
C LEU A 142 1.08 -6.02 15.16
N ILE A 143 0.62 -6.69 14.10
CA ILE A 143 -0.58 -7.54 14.18
C ILE A 143 -0.30 -8.74 15.08
N SER A 144 -1.03 -8.85 16.19
CA SER A 144 -0.77 -9.84 17.24
C SER A 144 -1.92 -10.78 17.58
N SER A 145 -3.09 -10.57 17.01
CA SER A 145 -4.27 -11.37 17.30
C SER A 145 -4.88 -11.98 16.04
N TRP A 146 -5.27 -13.26 16.13
CA TRP A 146 -6.04 -13.96 15.10
C TRP A 146 -7.40 -13.32 14.85
N THR A 147 -7.98 -12.63 15.83
CA THR A 147 -9.23 -11.86 15.66
C THR A 147 -9.12 -10.77 14.61
N GLU A 148 -7.92 -10.23 14.38
CA GLU A 148 -7.69 -9.25 13.33
C GLU A 148 -7.69 -9.90 11.94
N ILE A 149 -7.28 -11.17 11.83
CA ILE A 149 -7.37 -11.95 10.60
C ILE A 149 -8.83 -12.35 10.33
N ASP A 150 -9.59 -12.75 11.35
CA ASP A 150 -11.03 -12.99 11.23
C ASP A 150 -11.76 -11.73 10.75
N ARG A 151 -11.38 -10.58 11.31
CA ARG A 151 -11.87 -9.27 10.89
C ARG A 151 -11.52 -8.96 9.44
N LEU A 152 -10.29 -9.28 9.01
CA LEU A 152 -9.86 -9.08 7.63
C LEU A 152 -10.68 -9.93 6.65
N ALA A 153 -10.90 -11.21 6.98
CA ALA A 153 -11.70 -12.13 6.18
C ALA A 153 -13.12 -11.59 5.91
N ASN A 154 -13.72 -10.98 6.93
CA ASN A 154 -15.04 -10.35 6.82
C ASN A 154 -15.04 -9.05 6.00
N GLN A 155 -13.98 -8.26 6.07
CA GLN A 155 -13.89 -6.96 5.39
C GLN A 155 -13.52 -7.09 3.91
N CYS A 156 -12.61 -8.01 3.58
CA CYS A 156 -12.01 -8.16 2.26
C CYS A 156 -12.02 -9.65 1.81
N PRO A 157 -13.20 -10.21 1.45
CA PRO A 157 -13.31 -11.63 1.10
C PRO A 157 -12.63 -12.01 -0.22
N GLU A 158 -12.26 -11.03 -1.06
CA GLU A 158 -11.63 -11.21 -2.38
C GLU A 158 -10.10 -11.21 -2.34
N LEU A 159 -9.49 -11.22 -1.15
CA LEU A 159 -8.03 -11.28 -1.00
C LEU A 159 -7.47 -12.58 -1.57
N ILE A 160 -6.46 -12.45 -2.41
CA ILE A 160 -5.74 -13.55 -3.05
C ILE A 160 -4.26 -13.59 -2.65
N GLU A 161 -3.68 -12.44 -2.26
CA GLU A 161 -2.29 -12.35 -1.85
C GLU A 161 -2.11 -11.48 -0.61
N VAL A 162 -1.43 -12.01 0.40
CA VAL A 162 -1.11 -11.30 1.64
C VAL A 162 0.34 -11.49 2.06
N LEU A 163 0.92 -10.45 2.68
CA LEU A 163 2.22 -10.53 3.37
C LEU A 163 2.06 -10.07 4.82
N PHE A 164 2.21 -10.99 5.76
CA PHE A 164 2.15 -10.78 7.20
C PHE A 164 3.46 -11.12 7.92
N LYS A 165 4.48 -11.57 7.19
CA LYS A 165 5.82 -11.88 7.71
C LYS A 165 6.34 -10.81 8.67
N ASN A 166 6.97 -11.24 9.76
CA ASN A 166 7.49 -10.36 10.82
C ASN A 166 6.41 -9.53 11.53
N ASN A 167 5.16 -10.01 11.58
CA ASN A 167 4.18 -9.57 12.58
C ASN A 167 4.21 -10.55 13.76
N PRO A 168 3.77 -10.13 14.96
CA PRO A 168 3.64 -11.04 16.10
C PRO A 168 2.78 -12.29 15.81
N ILE A 169 1.72 -12.22 14.99
CA ILE A 169 0.94 -13.42 14.58
C ILE A 169 1.78 -14.47 13.85
N HIS A 170 2.78 -14.05 13.06
CA HIS A 170 3.67 -14.92 12.32
C HIS A 170 4.78 -15.43 13.25
N ASN A 171 5.42 -14.52 13.98
CA ASN A 171 6.58 -14.85 14.81
C ASN A 171 6.23 -15.68 16.06
N ASN A 172 4.99 -15.60 16.54
CA ASN A 172 4.54 -16.32 17.73
C ASN A 172 3.81 -17.63 17.41
N ALA A 173 3.64 -17.97 16.13
CA ALA A 173 3.05 -19.24 15.75
C ALA A 173 4.00 -20.41 16.10
N PRO A 174 3.50 -21.58 16.49
CA PRO A 174 4.37 -22.68 16.92
C PRO A 174 5.25 -23.25 15.79
N SER A 175 4.76 -23.18 14.55
CA SER A 175 5.54 -23.51 13.35
C SER A 175 5.02 -22.74 12.13
N GLU A 176 5.85 -22.65 11.09
CA GLU A 176 5.45 -22.08 9.80
C GLU A 176 4.23 -22.82 9.21
N LYS A 177 4.19 -24.16 9.32
CA LYS A 177 3.07 -24.97 8.83
C LYS A 177 1.77 -24.61 9.53
N GLU A 178 1.78 -24.52 10.86
CA GLU A 178 0.60 -24.15 11.65
C GLU A 178 0.14 -22.73 11.36
N TYR A 179 1.08 -21.78 11.29
CA TYR A 179 0.80 -20.40 10.91
C TYR A 179 0.05 -20.32 9.57
N ARG A 180 0.59 -20.97 8.53
CA ARG A 180 -0.01 -20.97 7.19
C ARG A 180 -1.39 -21.62 7.21
N CYS A 181 -1.54 -22.76 7.86
CA CYS A 181 -2.84 -23.42 8.04
C CYS A 181 -3.88 -22.50 8.70
N MET A 182 -3.52 -21.82 9.80
CA MET A 182 -4.42 -20.91 10.51
C MET A 182 -4.82 -19.67 9.69
N ILE A 183 -3.93 -19.16 8.84
CA ILE A 183 -4.25 -18.09 7.89
C ILE A 183 -5.22 -18.60 6.82
N LEU A 184 -4.94 -19.75 6.21
CA LEU A 184 -5.76 -20.33 5.13
C LEU A 184 -7.15 -20.75 5.61
N GLN A 185 -7.27 -21.19 6.87
CA GLN A 185 -8.55 -21.43 7.53
C GLN A 185 -9.43 -20.17 7.56
N ARG A 186 -8.85 -18.98 7.65
CA ARG A 186 -9.59 -17.71 7.71
C ARG A 186 -9.72 -17.04 6.35
N LEU A 187 -8.72 -17.22 5.49
CA LEU A 187 -8.62 -16.63 4.16
C LEU A 187 -8.49 -17.73 3.09
N PRO A 188 -9.57 -18.50 2.82
CA PRO A 188 -9.53 -19.67 1.92
C PRO A 188 -9.11 -19.36 0.48
N ARG A 189 -9.37 -18.12 0.03
CA ARG A 189 -9.16 -17.71 -1.36
C ARG A 189 -7.71 -17.34 -1.69
N LEU A 190 -6.83 -17.30 -0.69
CA LEU A 190 -5.43 -16.97 -0.93
C LEU A 190 -4.79 -17.95 -1.93
N THR A 191 -4.05 -17.40 -2.88
CA THR A 191 -3.18 -18.12 -3.81
C THR A 191 -1.72 -17.90 -3.48
N LYS A 192 -1.40 -16.88 -2.68
CA LYS A 192 -0.04 -16.58 -2.26
C LYS A 192 -0.02 -15.99 -0.85
N LEU A 193 0.79 -16.58 0.03
CA LEU A 193 0.95 -16.19 1.42
C LEU A 193 2.43 -15.99 1.70
N ASP A 194 2.80 -14.79 2.16
CA ASP A 194 4.16 -14.44 2.57
C ASP A 194 5.22 -14.64 1.48
N GLY A 195 4.82 -14.40 0.23
CA GLY A 195 5.68 -14.50 -0.94
C GLY A 195 5.72 -15.89 -1.55
N VAL A 196 5.13 -16.89 -0.89
CA VAL A 196 5.13 -18.30 -1.30
C VAL A 196 3.75 -18.65 -1.84
N PRO A 197 3.64 -19.28 -3.04
CA PRO A 197 2.38 -19.83 -3.53
C PRO A 197 1.72 -20.76 -2.49
N VAL A 198 0.40 -20.78 -2.47
CA VAL A 198 -0.36 -21.72 -1.61
C VAL A 198 -0.58 -22.99 -2.40
N ASP A 199 -0.06 -24.11 -1.89
CA ASP A 199 -0.25 -25.41 -2.52
C ASP A 199 -1.70 -25.91 -2.31
N PRO A 200 -2.31 -26.62 -3.28
CA PRO A 200 -3.60 -27.28 -3.08
C PRO A 200 -3.69 -28.15 -1.82
N GLU A 201 -2.63 -28.89 -1.46
CA GLU A 201 -2.60 -29.72 -0.24
C GLU A 201 -2.75 -28.88 1.03
N GLU A 202 -2.13 -27.69 1.08
CA GLU A 202 -2.26 -26.77 2.21
C GLU A 202 -3.70 -26.26 2.35
N LYS A 203 -4.40 -26.05 1.24
CA LYS A 203 -5.81 -25.64 1.26
C LYS A 203 -6.70 -26.74 1.79
N GLU A 204 -6.51 -27.98 1.32
CA GLU A 204 -7.28 -29.12 1.81
C GLU A 204 -7.04 -29.38 3.30
N GLU A 205 -5.78 -29.33 3.75
CA GLU A 205 -5.44 -29.46 5.17
C GLU A 205 -6.13 -28.37 6.02
N ALA A 206 -6.09 -27.12 5.56
CA ALA A 206 -6.75 -26.00 6.24
C ALA A 206 -8.27 -26.18 6.30
N GLU A 207 -8.91 -26.64 5.21
CA GLU A 207 -10.35 -26.88 5.16
C GLU A 207 -10.81 -27.99 6.11
N ARG A 208 -10.04 -29.08 6.24
CA ARG A 208 -10.35 -30.18 7.18
C ARG A 208 -10.32 -29.76 8.64
N GLY A 209 -9.60 -28.69 8.97
CA GLY A 209 -9.47 -28.17 10.33
C GLY A 209 -10.49 -27.08 10.71
N ARG A 210 -11.46 -26.76 9.85
CA ARG A 210 -12.57 -25.84 10.15
C ARG A 210 -13.72 -26.55 10.85
#